data_AF-A0A661M333-F1
#
_entry.id   AF-A0A661M333-F1
#
_cell.length_a   1.000
_cell.length_b   1.000
_cell.length_c   1.000
_cell.angle_alpha   90.00
_cell.angle_beta   90.00
_cell.angle_gamma   90.00
#
_symmetry.space_group_name_H-M   'P 1'
#
loop_
_entity.id
_entity.type
_entity.pdbx_description
1 polymer ?
#
loop_
_entity_poly.entity_id
_entity_poly.type
_entity_poly.pdbx_seq_one_letter_code
_entity_poly.pdbx_strand_id
1 'polypeptide(L)'
;MLLAVLSTATLGAADDQSRIEAQVLEFFSEKLRITAEAKGLSFDERLGMYVVRLMARTGSRKIPVAAYVTGNGKVLILGRAYDMKTGRILTREHLAGLRPERLRLDVAAFRRGPFLGHGPEKLTFIGGPRCPHCRKAFPEVLRLVREHPDRFSLAYVGYPAFTPPEAQRAIECLRREGGDRFWQVLEGLYRERDHRKVLQEVDLTNCPARAEVKAPPVDGVPVLVLGSGETCEGSTEIIEFVHRASRGERD
;
A
#
# COMPACT_ATOMS: atom_id res chain seq x y z
N MET A 1 44.14 44.41 19.22
CA MET A 1 42.88 44.48 18.46
C MET A 1 42.81 43.25 17.56
N LEU A 2 42.23 42.15 18.04
CA LEU A 2 41.91 40.98 17.20
C LEU A 2 40.41 41.07 16.89
N LEU A 3 40.06 41.34 15.64
CA LEU A 3 38.67 41.29 15.19
C LEU A 3 38.27 39.83 14.97
N ALA A 4 37.19 39.43 15.63
CA ALA A 4 36.50 38.19 15.41
C ALA A 4 35.81 38.21 14.04
N VAL A 5 36.21 37.31 13.13
CA VAL A 5 35.43 36.96 11.95
C VAL A 5 34.58 35.75 12.31
N LEU A 6 33.40 36.00 12.87
CA LEU A 6 32.41 34.98 13.18
C LEU A 6 31.28 35.03 12.14
N SER A 7 31.31 34.04 11.24
CA SER A 7 30.16 33.22 10.86
C SER A 7 28.91 33.94 10.32
N THR A 8 28.95 34.40 9.07
CA THR A 8 27.75 34.83 8.31
C THR A 8 27.08 33.70 7.50
N ALA A 9 27.71 32.53 7.39
CA ALA A 9 27.22 31.44 6.52
C ALA A 9 25.95 30.74 7.05
N THR A 10 25.70 30.78 8.36
CA THR A 10 24.59 30.04 8.98
C THR A 10 23.25 30.76 8.89
N LEU A 11 23.22 32.09 8.77
CA LEU A 11 21.96 32.85 8.66
C LEU A 11 21.32 32.73 7.27
N GLY A 12 22.12 32.74 6.20
CA GLY A 12 21.58 32.66 4.83
C GLY A 12 20.98 31.30 4.48
N ALA A 13 21.57 30.21 4.99
CA ALA A 13 21.08 28.86 4.73
C ALA A 13 19.72 28.58 5.41
N ALA A 14 19.49 29.08 6.62
CA ALA A 14 18.22 28.89 7.33
C ALA A 14 17.06 29.66 6.68
N ASP A 15 17.34 30.84 6.14
CA ASP A 15 16.38 31.68 5.42
C ASP A 15 15.98 31.04 4.07
N ASP A 16 16.96 30.53 3.33
CA ASP A 16 16.71 29.83 2.07
C ASP A 16 15.89 28.53 2.24
N GLN A 17 16.17 27.76 3.29
CA GLN A 17 15.40 26.54 3.58
C GLN A 17 13.94 26.85 3.91
N SER A 18 13.70 27.85 4.77
CA SER A 18 12.35 28.27 5.15
C SER A 18 11.56 28.80 3.94
N ARG A 19 12.22 29.54 3.06
CA ARG A 19 11.63 30.03 1.79
C ARG A 19 11.24 28.90 0.86
N ILE A 20 12.12 27.91 0.67
CA ILE A 20 11.84 26.76 -0.20
C ILE A 20 10.68 25.94 0.34
N GLU A 21 10.66 25.65 1.64
CA GLU A 21 9.56 24.91 2.25
C GLU A 21 8.21 25.61 2.03
N ALA A 22 8.15 26.93 2.25
CA ALA A 22 6.94 27.72 2.03
C ALA A 22 6.49 27.69 0.56
N GLN A 23 7.42 27.86 -0.39
CA GLN A 23 7.13 27.78 -1.83
C GLN A 23 6.59 26.40 -2.24
N VAL A 24 7.13 25.32 -1.67
CA VAL A 24 6.62 23.97 -1.93
C VAL A 24 5.20 23.81 -1.40
N LEU A 25 4.92 24.25 -0.17
CA LEU A 25 3.58 24.13 0.42
C LEU A 25 2.54 24.96 -0.34
N GLU A 26 2.90 26.17 -0.77
CA GLU A 26 2.08 27.02 -1.63
C GLU A 26 1.81 26.36 -2.99
N PHE A 27 2.83 25.75 -3.62
CA PHE A 27 2.63 25.03 -4.87
C PHE A 27 1.66 23.86 -4.72
N PHE A 28 1.77 23.09 -3.64
CA PHE A 28 0.85 21.98 -3.35
C PHE A 28 -0.58 22.47 -3.13
N SER A 29 -0.79 23.53 -2.36
CA SER A 29 -2.12 24.05 -2.05
C SER A 29 -2.76 24.74 -3.25
N GLU A 30 -2.03 25.60 -3.97
CA GLU A 30 -2.59 26.42 -5.04
C GLU A 30 -2.64 25.73 -6.39
N LYS A 31 -1.55 25.05 -6.78
CA LYS A 31 -1.40 24.50 -8.14
C LYS A 31 -1.87 23.06 -8.20
N LEU A 32 -1.57 22.26 -7.17
CA LEU A 32 -2.01 20.86 -7.11
C LEU A 32 -3.34 20.67 -6.37
N ARG A 33 -3.81 21.68 -5.62
CA ARG A 33 -5.02 21.59 -4.77
C ARG A 33 -4.96 20.42 -3.79
N ILE A 34 -3.78 20.15 -3.25
CA ILE A 34 -3.49 19.08 -2.29
C ILE A 34 -3.07 19.73 -0.97
N THR A 35 -3.73 19.35 0.13
CA THR A 35 -3.26 19.73 1.47
C THR A 35 -2.00 18.95 1.79
N ALA A 36 -0.90 19.63 2.10
CA ALA A 36 0.35 19.02 2.51
C ALA A 36 0.91 19.67 3.78
N GLU A 37 1.66 18.89 4.54
CA GLU A 37 2.40 19.35 5.72
C GLU A 37 3.86 18.95 5.56
N ALA A 38 4.79 19.89 5.76
CA ALA A 38 6.21 19.59 5.76
C ALA A 38 6.62 18.84 7.03
N LYS A 39 7.46 17.81 6.86
CA LYS A 39 8.05 16.99 7.92
C LYS A 39 9.57 17.17 8.01
N GLY A 40 10.13 17.98 7.12
CA GLY A 40 11.54 18.33 7.13
C GLY A 40 12.06 18.63 5.74
N LEU A 41 13.18 19.34 5.71
CA LEU A 41 13.89 19.72 4.52
C LEU A 41 15.36 19.36 4.67
N SER A 42 15.97 18.90 3.60
CA SER A 42 17.41 18.63 3.53
C SER A 42 17.93 18.98 2.13
N PHE A 43 19.20 19.28 1.99
CA PHE A 43 19.85 19.34 0.67
C PHE A 43 20.60 18.02 0.44
N ASP A 44 20.31 17.34 -0.67
CA ASP A 44 21.06 16.14 -1.06
C ASP A 44 22.11 16.53 -2.10
N GLU A 45 23.38 16.54 -1.68
CA GLU A 45 24.52 16.87 -2.53
C GLU A 45 24.64 15.95 -3.75
N ARG A 46 24.21 14.68 -3.63
CA ARG A 46 24.26 13.71 -4.74
C ARG A 46 23.30 14.10 -5.86
N LEU A 47 22.19 14.76 -5.50
CA LEU A 47 21.18 15.23 -6.44
C LEU A 47 21.38 16.70 -6.83
N GLY A 48 22.11 17.48 -6.02
CA GLY A 48 22.17 18.94 -6.17
C GLY A 48 20.80 19.59 -5.96
N MET A 49 19.95 18.99 -5.12
CA MET A 49 18.55 19.39 -4.94
C MET A 49 18.19 19.42 -3.46
N TYR A 50 17.29 20.34 -3.12
CA TYR A 50 16.56 20.28 -1.87
C TYR A 50 15.52 19.16 -1.94
N VAL A 51 15.41 18.41 -0.86
CA VAL A 51 14.41 17.35 -0.67
C VAL A 51 13.49 17.78 0.45
N VAL A 52 12.28 18.17 0.10
CA VAL A 52 11.22 18.52 1.05
C VAL A 52 10.38 17.27 1.29
N ARG A 53 10.36 16.81 2.54
CA ARG A 53 9.61 15.63 2.99
C ARG A 53 8.23 16.11 3.43
N LEU A 54 7.18 15.60 2.80
CA LEU A 54 5.81 16.04 3.01
C LEU A 54 4.92 14.88 3.45
N MET A 55 3.88 15.19 4.21
CA MET A 55 2.67 14.37 4.34
C MET A 55 1.54 15.05 3.57
N ALA A 56 1.19 14.51 2.41
CA ALA A 56 0.18 15.06 1.50
C ALA A 56 -1.13 14.27 1.60
N ARG A 57 -2.27 14.96 1.68
CA ARG A 57 -3.60 14.35 1.67
C ARG A 57 -4.02 14.02 0.23
N THR A 58 -4.09 12.74 -0.09
CA THR A 58 -4.61 12.24 -1.36
C THR A 58 -5.87 11.41 -1.09
N GLY A 59 -7.00 11.82 -1.65
CA GLY A 59 -8.30 11.24 -1.30
C GLY A 59 -8.57 11.37 0.20
N SER A 60 -8.84 10.23 0.86
CA SER A 60 -9.19 10.17 2.29
C SER A 60 -7.98 10.17 3.24
N ARG A 61 -6.75 10.03 2.75
CA ARG A 61 -5.57 9.71 3.58
C ARG A 61 -4.38 10.64 3.37
N LYS A 62 -3.49 10.71 4.37
CA LYS A 62 -2.16 11.33 4.22
C LYS A 62 -1.11 10.31 3.78
N ILE A 63 -0.36 10.61 2.72
CA ILE A 63 0.77 9.80 2.23
C ILE A 63 2.08 10.59 2.27
N PRO A 64 3.22 9.93 2.50
CA PRO A 64 4.53 10.58 2.42
C PRO A 64 4.89 10.87 0.96
N VAL A 65 5.34 12.10 0.69
CA VAL A 65 5.78 12.56 -0.62
C VAL A 65 7.12 13.27 -0.47
N ALA A 66 8.06 12.99 -1.37
CA ALA A 66 9.28 13.77 -1.50
C ALA A 66 9.11 14.73 -2.67
N ALA A 67 9.24 16.03 -2.41
CA ALA A 67 9.34 17.04 -3.45
C ALA A 67 10.83 17.41 -3.62
N TYR A 68 11.35 17.22 -4.83
CA TYR A 68 12.72 17.56 -5.17
C TYR A 68 12.73 18.94 -5.81
N VAL A 69 13.44 19.89 -5.20
CA VAL A 69 13.52 21.27 -5.67
C VAL A 69 14.95 21.55 -6.09
N THR A 70 15.13 22.12 -7.29
CA THR A 70 16.47 22.53 -7.76
C THR A 70 17.11 23.51 -6.79
N GLY A 71 18.45 23.53 -6.69
CA GLY A 71 19.16 24.42 -5.75
C GLY A 71 18.82 25.91 -5.89
N ASN A 72 18.31 26.34 -7.06
CA ASN A 72 17.85 27.70 -7.31
C ASN A 72 16.35 27.94 -7.00
N GLY A 73 15.61 26.95 -6.49
CA GLY A 73 14.20 27.05 -6.10
C GLY A 73 13.18 27.09 -7.25
N LYS A 74 13.61 27.01 -8.52
CA LYS A 74 12.71 27.30 -9.66
C LYS A 74 11.92 26.10 -10.18
N VAL A 75 12.41 24.89 -9.96
CA VAL A 75 11.80 23.66 -10.49
C VAL A 75 11.54 22.69 -9.36
N LEU A 76 10.31 22.20 -9.30
CA LEU A 76 9.88 21.15 -8.40
C LEU A 76 9.58 19.88 -9.20
N ILE A 77 10.13 18.76 -8.76
CA ILE A 77 9.96 17.43 -9.36
C ILE A 77 9.27 16.54 -8.33
N LEU A 78 8.17 15.92 -8.73
CA LEU A 78 7.47 14.89 -7.96
C LEU A 78 7.75 13.52 -8.55
N GLY A 79 7.93 12.51 -7.70
CA GLY A 79 8.10 11.12 -8.12
C GLY A 79 9.17 10.37 -7.35
N ARG A 80 9.79 9.40 -8.03
CA ARG A 80 10.86 8.57 -7.47
C ARG A 80 12.20 8.92 -8.12
N ALA A 81 13.17 9.24 -7.29
CA ALA A 81 14.58 9.32 -7.64
C ALA A 81 15.22 7.93 -7.45
N TYR A 82 16.01 7.51 -8.45
CA TYR A 82 16.75 6.26 -8.45
C TYR A 82 18.23 6.56 -8.63
N ASP A 83 19.07 5.86 -7.87
CA ASP A 83 20.49 5.75 -8.19
C ASP A 83 20.61 4.83 -9.42
N MET A 84 21.10 5.36 -10.54
CA MET A 84 21.20 4.59 -11.79
C MET A 84 22.27 3.50 -11.75
N LYS A 85 23.28 3.64 -10.89
CA LYS A 85 24.37 2.67 -10.79
C LYS A 85 23.95 1.46 -9.97
N THR A 86 23.22 1.68 -8.89
CA THR A 86 22.82 0.59 -7.97
C THR A 86 21.35 0.18 -8.10
N GLY A 87 20.53 0.92 -8.85
CA GLY A 87 19.08 0.74 -8.93
C GLY A 87 18.33 1.07 -7.63
N ARG A 88 18.99 1.69 -6.65
CA ARG A 88 18.38 1.98 -5.33
C ARG A 88 17.39 3.12 -5.45
N ILE A 89 16.28 3.03 -4.73
CA ILE A 89 15.25 4.08 -4.71
C ILE A 89 15.62 5.11 -3.63
N LEU A 90 16.31 6.18 -4.02
CA LEU A 90 16.72 7.26 -3.10
C LEU A 90 15.53 7.89 -2.39
N THR A 91 14.37 7.96 -3.05
CA THR A 91 13.13 8.45 -2.43
C THR A 91 12.69 7.65 -1.21
N ARG A 92 12.96 6.33 -1.16
CA ARG A 92 12.67 5.54 0.04
C ARG A 92 13.57 5.93 1.20
N GLU A 93 14.83 6.26 0.92
CA GLU A 93 15.79 6.73 1.92
C GLU A 93 15.35 8.10 2.46
N HIS A 94 14.99 9.03 1.58
CA HIS A 94 14.50 10.36 1.97
C HIS A 94 13.20 10.33 2.76
N LEU A 95 12.32 9.37 2.48
CA LEU A 95 11.05 9.21 3.20
C LEU A 95 11.15 8.23 4.37
N ALA A 96 12.35 7.76 4.72
CA ALA A 96 12.55 6.88 5.87
C ALA A 96 11.94 7.51 7.14
N GLY A 97 11.28 6.69 7.96
CA GLY A 97 10.56 7.14 9.16
C GLY A 97 9.19 7.77 8.93
N LEU A 98 8.82 8.13 7.69
CA LEU A 98 7.44 8.52 7.38
C LEU A 98 6.64 7.29 6.91
N ARG A 99 5.36 7.25 7.27
CA ARG A 99 4.44 6.17 6.90
C ARG A 99 3.14 6.76 6.38
N PRO A 100 2.51 6.14 5.37
CA PRO A 100 1.13 6.46 5.02
C PRO A 100 0.24 6.35 6.26
N GLU A 101 -0.74 7.23 6.36
CA GLU A 101 -1.83 7.09 7.32
C GLU A 101 -2.59 5.80 6.99
N ARG A 102 -2.61 4.87 7.97
CA ARG A 102 -3.41 3.66 7.86
C ARG A 102 -4.86 4.02 8.04
N LEU A 103 -5.68 3.62 7.08
CA LEU A 103 -7.12 3.76 7.20
C LEU A 103 -7.63 2.71 8.20
N ARG A 104 -8.70 3.06 8.91
CA ARG A 104 -9.49 2.08 9.66
C ARG A 104 -10.74 1.77 8.85
N LEU A 105 -10.90 0.50 8.50
CA LEU A 105 -12.06 -0.01 7.78
C LEU A 105 -12.88 -0.89 8.69
N ASP A 106 -14.18 -0.60 8.79
CA ASP A 106 -15.13 -1.58 9.28
C ASP A 106 -15.39 -2.62 8.18
N VAL A 107 -14.86 -3.82 8.42
CA VAL A 107 -14.95 -4.94 7.48
C VAL A 107 -16.08 -5.91 7.82
N ALA A 108 -16.85 -5.68 8.90
CA ALA A 108 -17.90 -6.59 9.33
C ALA A 108 -18.93 -6.83 8.22
N ALA A 109 -19.24 -5.79 7.43
CA ALA A 109 -20.21 -5.86 6.34
C ALA A 109 -19.77 -6.72 5.13
N PHE A 110 -18.48 -7.04 4.99
CA PHE A 110 -17.97 -7.75 3.81
C PHE A 110 -16.96 -8.87 4.10
N ARG A 111 -16.53 -9.05 5.36
CA ARG A 111 -15.72 -10.19 5.82
C ARG A 111 -16.63 -11.42 5.92
N ARG A 112 -16.60 -12.24 4.86
CA ARG A 112 -17.34 -13.50 4.77
C ARG A 112 -16.36 -14.66 4.74
N GLY A 113 -16.77 -15.79 5.30
CA GLY A 113 -16.04 -17.04 5.18
C GLY A 113 -15.98 -17.55 3.73
N PRO A 114 -15.46 -18.76 3.49
CA PRO A 114 -14.74 -19.55 4.48
C PRO A 114 -13.46 -18.83 4.92
N PHE A 115 -13.04 -19.08 6.16
CA PHE A 115 -11.77 -18.56 6.68
C PHE A 115 -10.67 -19.60 6.47
N LEU A 116 -9.46 -19.17 6.10
CA LEU A 116 -8.28 -20.01 6.17
C LEU A 116 -7.68 -19.86 7.57
N GLY A 117 -7.37 -20.96 8.24
CA GLY A 117 -6.92 -20.94 9.63
C GLY A 117 -8.04 -20.66 10.63
N HIS A 118 -7.71 -20.72 11.91
CA HIS A 118 -8.64 -20.67 13.04
C HIS A 118 -8.19 -19.74 14.17
N GLY A 119 -7.08 -19.05 13.99
CA GLY A 119 -6.54 -18.18 15.01
C GLY A 119 -7.34 -16.91 15.29
N PRO A 120 -7.12 -16.28 16.45
CA PRO A 120 -7.88 -15.11 16.89
C PRO A 120 -7.56 -13.85 16.07
N GLU A 121 -6.36 -13.73 15.50
CA GLU A 121 -5.98 -12.56 14.69
C GLU A 121 -6.63 -12.63 13.30
N LYS A 122 -7.72 -11.87 13.11
CA LYS A 122 -8.49 -11.85 11.87
C LYS A 122 -7.83 -10.96 10.81
N LEU A 123 -7.53 -11.52 9.64
CA LEU A 123 -7.05 -10.81 8.47
C LEU A 123 -8.11 -10.81 7.37
N THR A 124 -8.26 -9.69 6.65
CA THR A 124 -9.08 -9.62 5.44
C THR A 124 -8.21 -9.17 4.26
N PHE A 125 -8.00 -10.03 3.28
CA PHE A 125 -7.33 -9.64 2.04
C PHE A 125 -8.35 -9.15 1.01
N ILE A 126 -8.20 -7.90 0.58
CA ILE A 126 -9.00 -7.27 -0.47
C ILE A 126 -8.14 -7.18 -1.72
N GLY A 127 -8.54 -7.85 -2.79
CA GLY A 127 -7.76 -7.91 -4.02
C GLY A 127 -8.46 -8.57 -5.18
N GLY A 128 -7.75 -8.73 -6.29
CA GLY A 128 -8.25 -9.48 -7.44
C GLY A 128 -7.13 -10.18 -8.21
N PRO A 129 -7.41 -11.35 -8.81
CA PRO A 129 -6.40 -12.17 -9.48
C PRO A 129 -5.84 -11.55 -10.77
N ARG A 130 -6.44 -10.48 -11.33
CA ARG A 130 -5.84 -9.72 -12.45
C ARG A 130 -4.89 -8.60 -12.00
N CYS A 131 -4.85 -8.27 -10.71
CA CYS A 131 -4.02 -7.18 -10.20
C CYS A 131 -2.56 -7.69 -9.98
N PRO A 132 -1.55 -7.12 -10.67
CA PRO A 132 -0.16 -7.60 -10.57
C PRO A 132 0.42 -7.49 -9.16
N HIS A 133 0.06 -6.44 -8.41
CA HIS A 133 0.48 -6.27 -7.02
C HIS A 133 -0.19 -7.28 -6.08
N CYS A 134 -1.44 -7.64 -6.36
CA CYS A 134 -2.19 -8.62 -5.60
C CYS A 134 -1.58 -10.02 -5.80
N ARG A 135 -1.14 -10.35 -7.02
CA ARG A 135 -0.38 -11.59 -7.31
C ARG A 135 0.95 -11.70 -6.56
N LYS A 136 1.57 -10.57 -6.19
CA LYS A 136 2.78 -10.56 -5.36
C LYS A 136 2.46 -10.75 -3.88
N ALA A 137 1.42 -10.08 -3.38
CA ALA A 137 1.12 -10.03 -1.95
C ALA A 137 0.31 -11.23 -1.44
N PHE A 138 -0.68 -11.69 -2.20
CA PHE A 138 -1.61 -12.74 -1.76
C PHE A 138 -0.92 -14.06 -1.41
N PRO A 139 0.06 -14.57 -2.20
CA PRO A 139 0.78 -15.80 -1.83
C PRO A 139 1.51 -15.70 -0.50
N GLU A 140 2.10 -14.54 -0.18
CA GLU A 140 2.78 -14.33 1.10
C GLU A 140 1.81 -14.33 2.28
N VAL A 141 0.63 -13.73 2.12
CA VAL A 141 -0.43 -13.75 3.15
C VAL A 141 -0.97 -15.17 3.34
N LEU A 142 -1.19 -15.92 2.26
CA LEU A 142 -1.60 -17.33 2.36
C LEU A 142 -0.56 -18.16 3.10
N ARG A 143 0.72 -17.98 2.78
CA ARG A 143 1.84 -18.68 3.42
C ARG A 143 1.87 -18.40 4.92
N LEU A 144 1.80 -17.12 5.33
CA LEU A 144 1.75 -16.72 6.74
C LEU A 144 0.65 -17.45 7.52
N VAL A 145 -0.56 -17.50 6.96
CA VAL A 145 -1.73 -18.07 7.65
C VAL A 145 -1.64 -19.60 7.70
N ARG A 146 -1.07 -20.24 6.68
CA ARG A 146 -0.82 -21.70 6.68
C ARG A 146 0.28 -22.12 7.64
N GLU A 147 1.32 -21.31 7.78
CA GLU A 147 2.41 -21.56 8.74
C GLU A 147 1.99 -21.28 10.19
N HIS A 148 1.00 -20.40 10.40
CA HIS A 148 0.52 -20.01 11.72
C HIS A 148 -1.02 -20.04 11.83
N PRO A 149 -1.66 -21.20 11.60
CA PRO A 149 -3.11 -21.31 11.52
C PRO A 149 -3.80 -21.05 12.86
N ASP A 150 -3.13 -21.33 13.99
CA ASP A 150 -3.61 -21.06 15.36
C ASP A 150 -3.54 -19.60 15.76
N ARG A 151 -2.77 -18.79 15.03
CA ARG A 151 -2.61 -17.36 15.31
C ARG A 151 -3.48 -16.51 14.40
N PHE A 152 -3.49 -16.80 13.11
CA PHE A 152 -4.21 -16.01 12.12
C PHE A 152 -5.43 -16.76 11.58
N SER A 153 -6.43 -15.99 11.15
CA SER A 153 -7.44 -16.49 10.22
C SER A 153 -7.78 -15.46 9.17
N LEU A 154 -7.85 -15.91 7.92
CA LEU A 154 -7.92 -15.05 6.74
C LEU A 154 -9.27 -15.16 6.04
N ALA A 155 -9.88 -14.02 5.77
CA ALA A 155 -10.98 -13.87 4.82
C ALA A 155 -10.49 -13.26 3.50
N TYR A 156 -11.18 -13.59 2.41
CA TYR A 156 -10.91 -13.01 1.09
C TYR A 156 -12.10 -12.20 0.58
N VAL A 157 -11.82 -11.01 0.03
CA VAL A 157 -12.79 -10.12 -0.60
C VAL A 157 -12.31 -9.76 -2.00
N GLY A 158 -13.10 -10.13 -3.00
CA GLY A 158 -12.82 -9.82 -4.40
C GLY A 158 -13.05 -8.34 -4.71
N TYR A 159 -12.11 -7.72 -5.41
CA TYR A 159 -12.25 -6.36 -5.93
C TYR A 159 -12.71 -6.41 -7.39
N PRO A 160 -13.92 -5.90 -7.73
CA PRO A 160 -14.56 -6.13 -9.03
C PRO A 160 -13.71 -5.74 -10.25
N ALA A 161 -12.98 -4.61 -10.19
CA ALA A 161 -12.15 -4.16 -11.31
C ALA A 161 -11.08 -5.21 -11.70
N PHE A 162 -10.56 -5.96 -10.73
CA PHE A 162 -9.49 -6.94 -10.91
C PHE A 162 -9.93 -8.40 -10.77
N THR A 163 -11.24 -8.64 -10.65
CA THR A 163 -11.82 -9.98 -10.55
C THR A 163 -12.79 -10.17 -11.70
N PRO A 164 -12.42 -10.95 -12.75
CA PRO A 164 -13.32 -11.21 -13.87
C PRO A 164 -14.67 -11.75 -13.40
N PRO A 165 -15.79 -11.44 -14.07
CA PRO A 165 -17.12 -11.89 -13.66
C PRO A 165 -17.23 -13.41 -13.45
N GLU A 166 -16.61 -14.21 -14.31
CA GLU A 166 -16.57 -15.67 -14.21
C GLU A 166 -15.80 -16.15 -12.98
N ALA A 167 -14.67 -15.51 -12.67
CA ALA A 167 -13.89 -15.80 -11.47
C ALA A 167 -14.66 -15.38 -10.21
N GLN A 168 -15.33 -14.21 -10.25
CA GLN A 168 -16.17 -13.73 -9.16
C GLN A 168 -17.33 -14.69 -8.89
N ARG A 169 -17.97 -15.20 -9.94
CA ARG A 169 -19.05 -16.20 -9.84
C ARG A 169 -18.55 -17.49 -9.18
N ALA A 170 -17.40 -18.02 -9.61
CA ALA A 170 -16.81 -19.21 -9.01
C ALA A 170 -16.43 -19.01 -7.54
N ILE A 171 -15.78 -17.89 -7.21
CA ILE A 171 -15.42 -17.52 -5.83
C ILE A 171 -16.66 -17.46 -4.93
N GLU A 172 -17.74 -16.82 -5.38
CA GLU A 172 -18.96 -16.68 -4.58
C GLU A 172 -19.74 -17.98 -4.46
N CYS A 173 -19.62 -18.87 -5.45
CA CYS A 173 -20.21 -20.20 -5.37
C CYS A 173 -19.49 -21.08 -4.36
N LEU A 174 -18.18 -21.21 -4.51
CA LEU A 174 -17.33 -21.97 -3.59
C LEU A 174 -17.36 -21.38 -2.17
N ARG A 175 -17.62 -20.07 -2.04
CA ARG A 175 -17.82 -19.44 -0.73
C ARG A 175 -19.01 -20.03 0.03
N ARG A 176 -20.10 -20.38 -0.67
CA ARG A 176 -21.30 -20.98 -0.07
C ARG A 176 -21.06 -22.42 0.36
N GLU A 177 -20.27 -23.15 -0.43
CA GLU A 177 -19.86 -24.53 -0.13
C GLU A 177 -18.86 -24.56 1.05
N GLY A 178 -17.99 -23.56 1.13
CA GLY A 178 -16.95 -23.46 2.16
C GLY A 178 -15.77 -24.42 1.91
N GLY A 179 -14.95 -24.60 2.95
CA GLY A 179 -13.86 -25.58 2.97
C GLY A 179 -12.63 -25.26 2.09
N ASP A 180 -11.76 -26.25 1.95
CA ASP A 180 -10.45 -26.11 1.31
C ASP A 180 -10.53 -25.86 -0.19
N ARG A 181 -11.60 -26.34 -0.85
CA ARG A 181 -11.80 -26.16 -2.30
C ARG A 181 -11.86 -24.68 -2.69
N PHE A 182 -12.48 -23.84 -1.85
CA PHE A 182 -12.49 -22.39 -2.04
C PHE A 182 -11.07 -21.82 -2.13
N TRP A 183 -10.20 -22.21 -1.20
CA TRP A 183 -8.83 -21.71 -1.13
C TRP A 183 -7.94 -22.26 -2.23
N GLN A 184 -8.12 -23.53 -2.61
CA GLN A 184 -7.41 -24.15 -3.73
C GLN A 184 -7.69 -23.45 -5.06
N VAL A 185 -8.97 -23.20 -5.37
CA VAL A 185 -9.37 -22.49 -6.59
C VAL A 185 -8.90 -21.04 -6.55
N LEU A 186 -9.08 -20.36 -5.41
CA LEU A 186 -8.62 -18.97 -5.27
C LEU A 186 -7.11 -18.84 -5.47
N GLU A 187 -6.31 -19.74 -4.91
CA GLU A 187 -4.86 -19.80 -5.12
C GLU A 187 -4.52 -20.06 -6.59
N GLY A 188 -5.24 -20.98 -7.24
CA GLY A 188 -5.12 -21.25 -8.68
C GLY A 188 -5.34 -20.00 -9.52
N LEU A 189 -6.38 -19.21 -9.22
CA LEU A 189 -6.69 -17.95 -9.93
C LEU A 189 -5.57 -16.90 -9.79
N TYR A 190 -4.87 -16.86 -8.66
CA TYR A 190 -3.75 -15.94 -8.46
C TYR A 190 -2.46 -16.42 -9.14
N ARG A 191 -2.26 -17.74 -9.26
CA ARG A 191 -1.10 -18.36 -9.92
C ARG A 191 -1.21 -18.31 -11.44
N GLU A 192 -2.34 -18.74 -11.99
CA GLU A 192 -2.55 -18.86 -13.44
C GLU A 192 -2.89 -17.50 -14.07
N ARG A 193 -2.33 -17.21 -15.24
CA ARG A 193 -2.67 -16.01 -16.02
C ARG A 193 -3.96 -16.20 -16.79
N ASP A 194 -4.19 -17.38 -17.34
CA ASP A 194 -5.43 -17.74 -18.01
C ASP A 194 -6.43 -18.40 -17.03
N HIS A 195 -7.23 -17.56 -16.36
CA HIS A 195 -8.20 -18.00 -15.35
C HIS A 195 -9.15 -19.09 -15.84
N ARG A 196 -9.41 -19.18 -17.15
CA ARG A 196 -10.29 -20.20 -17.73
C ARG A 196 -9.82 -21.62 -17.42
N LYS A 197 -8.51 -21.86 -17.35
CA LYS A 197 -7.96 -23.19 -17.02
C LYS A 197 -8.36 -23.64 -15.62
N VAL A 198 -8.34 -22.71 -14.66
CA VAL A 198 -8.74 -22.99 -13.27
C VAL A 198 -10.26 -23.17 -13.19
N LEU A 199 -11.01 -22.37 -13.94
CA LEU A 199 -12.47 -22.37 -13.89
C LEU A 199 -13.12 -23.57 -14.58
N GLN A 200 -12.42 -24.25 -15.49
CA GLN A 200 -12.89 -25.51 -16.10
C GLN A 200 -13.12 -26.63 -15.07
N GLU A 201 -12.45 -26.55 -13.92
CA GLU A 201 -12.53 -27.54 -12.84
C GLU A 201 -13.62 -27.20 -11.80
N VAL A 202 -14.35 -26.09 -11.99
CA VAL A 202 -15.40 -25.61 -11.09
C VAL A 202 -16.76 -25.87 -11.72
N ASP A 203 -17.57 -26.71 -11.07
CA ASP A 203 -18.97 -26.87 -11.48
C ASP A 203 -19.76 -25.61 -11.11
N LEU A 204 -20.18 -24.86 -12.13
CA LEU A 204 -20.93 -23.63 -11.96
C LEU A 204 -22.45 -23.81 -12.07
N THR A 205 -22.95 -25.04 -12.19
CA THR A 205 -24.36 -25.33 -12.51
C THR A 205 -25.31 -24.75 -11.47
N ASN A 206 -24.97 -24.87 -10.18
CA ASN A 206 -25.80 -24.38 -9.06
C ASN A 206 -25.41 -22.97 -8.59
N CYS A 207 -24.51 -22.29 -9.32
CA CYS A 207 -24.02 -20.98 -8.94
C CYS A 207 -24.89 -19.88 -9.55
N PRO A 208 -25.27 -18.85 -8.77
CA PRO A 208 -26.07 -17.74 -9.30
C PRO A 208 -25.36 -17.09 -10.50
N ALA A 209 -26.13 -16.70 -11.51
CA ALA A 209 -25.60 -16.13 -12.76
C ALA A 209 -24.86 -14.79 -12.54
N ARG A 210 -25.27 -14.05 -11.50
CA ARG A 210 -24.58 -12.85 -11.02
C ARG A 210 -24.40 -12.94 -9.51
N ALA A 211 -23.21 -12.62 -9.05
CA ALA A 211 -22.98 -12.32 -7.65
C ALA A 211 -22.83 -10.81 -7.51
N GLU A 212 -23.82 -10.16 -6.91
CA GLU A 212 -23.69 -8.77 -6.52
C GLU A 212 -22.75 -8.71 -5.31
N VAL A 213 -21.55 -8.18 -5.54
CA VAL A 213 -20.57 -7.92 -4.50
C VAL A 213 -20.43 -6.43 -4.37
N LYS A 214 -20.85 -5.90 -3.22
CA LYS A 214 -20.59 -4.50 -2.88
C LYS A 214 -19.08 -4.29 -2.89
N ALA A 215 -18.62 -3.35 -3.70
CA ALA A 215 -17.21 -3.00 -3.73
C ALA A 215 -16.79 -2.51 -2.32
N PRO A 216 -15.68 -3.02 -1.77
CA PRO A 216 -15.17 -2.50 -0.51
C PRO A 216 -14.76 -1.04 -0.67
N PRO A 217 -14.90 -0.20 0.37
CA PRO A 217 -14.60 1.23 0.31
C PRO A 217 -13.09 1.47 0.38
N VAL A 218 -12.36 1.03 -0.65
CA VAL A 218 -10.91 1.18 -0.79
C VAL A 218 -10.56 1.81 -2.14
N ASP A 219 -9.60 2.73 -2.13
CA ASP A 219 -9.16 3.47 -3.31
C ASP A 219 -8.33 2.62 -4.29
N GLY A 220 -7.89 1.43 -3.87
CA GLY A 220 -7.10 0.51 -4.68
C GLY A 220 -6.83 -0.82 -3.99
N VAL A 221 -6.08 -1.70 -4.67
CA VAL A 221 -5.71 -3.03 -4.17
C VAL A 221 -4.25 -3.37 -4.52
N PRO A 222 -3.56 -4.26 -3.76
CA PRO A 222 -4.07 -5.04 -2.63
C PRO A 222 -4.19 -4.22 -1.34
N VAL A 223 -5.13 -4.61 -0.49
CA VAL A 223 -5.26 -4.11 0.90
C VAL A 223 -5.40 -5.31 1.82
N LEU A 224 -4.62 -5.32 2.90
CA LEU A 224 -4.80 -6.26 4.01
C LEU A 224 -5.38 -5.49 5.19
N VAL A 225 -6.55 -5.92 5.68
CA VAL A 225 -7.17 -5.32 6.87
C VAL A 225 -6.95 -6.22 8.07
N LEU A 226 -6.40 -5.67 9.14
CA LEU A 226 -6.14 -6.36 10.39
C LEU A 226 -7.41 -6.51 11.24
N GLY A 227 -7.32 -7.28 12.33
CA GLY A 227 -8.44 -7.47 13.25
C GLY A 227 -8.91 -6.17 13.89
N SER A 228 -8.00 -5.22 14.09
CA SER A 228 -8.24 -3.86 14.59
C SER A 228 -8.95 -2.93 13.61
N GLY A 229 -9.15 -3.36 12.36
CA GLY A 229 -9.65 -2.54 11.26
C GLY A 229 -8.55 -1.75 10.54
N GLU A 230 -7.32 -1.72 11.04
CA GLU A 230 -6.20 -1.02 10.38
C GLU A 230 -5.83 -1.66 9.04
N THR A 231 -5.50 -0.84 8.05
CA THR A 231 -5.10 -1.28 6.72
C THR A 231 -3.58 -1.30 6.54
N CYS A 232 -3.08 -2.33 5.86
CA CYS A 232 -1.79 -2.34 5.19
C CYS A 232 -2.06 -2.30 3.69
N GLU A 233 -1.57 -1.27 2.98
CA GLU A 233 -1.97 -1.01 1.60
C GLU A 233 -0.79 -1.15 0.62
N GLY A 234 -1.07 -1.82 -0.50
CA GLY A 234 -0.07 -2.11 -1.51
C GLY A 234 0.81 -3.30 -1.16
N SER A 235 1.44 -3.86 -2.19
CA SER A 235 2.14 -5.14 -2.03
C SER A 235 3.37 -5.06 -1.12
N THR A 236 4.07 -3.92 -1.09
CA THR A 236 5.27 -3.78 -0.24
C THR A 236 4.91 -3.75 1.25
N GLU A 237 3.95 -2.93 1.67
CA GLU A 237 3.57 -2.84 3.08
C GLU A 237 3.00 -4.17 3.60
N ILE A 238 2.19 -4.85 2.79
CA ILE A 238 1.64 -6.17 3.13
C ILE A 238 2.76 -7.20 3.33
N ILE A 239 3.76 -7.23 2.45
CA ILE A 239 4.89 -8.17 2.56
C ILE A 239 5.76 -7.84 3.78
N GLU A 240 6.00 -6.57 4.06
CA GLU A 240 6.71 -6.14 5.28
C GLU A 240 5.95 -6.53 6.55
N PHE A 241 4.61 -6.39 6.56
CA PHE A 241 3.77 -6.92 7.63
C PHE A 241 3.96 -8.43 7.79
N VAL A 242 3.85 -9.20 6.70
CA VAL A 242 4.02 -10.67 6.73
C VAL A 242 5.37 -11.06 7.34
N HIS A 243 6.46 -10.41 6.94
CA HIS A 243 7.81 -10.70 7.46
C HIS A 243 7.97 -10.38 8.95
N ARG A 244 7.33 -9.31 9.45
CA ARG A 244 7.34 -8.99 10.89
C ARG A 244 6.46 -9.95 11.67
N ALA A 245 5.24 -10.20 11.18
CA ALA A 245 4.29 -11.11 11.79
C ALA A 245 4.83 -12.54 11.92
N SER A 246 5.54 -13.05 10.90
CA SER A 246 6.20 -14.37 10.90
C SER A 246 7.27 -14.50 12.00
N ARG A 247 7.87 -13.38 12.43
CA ARG A 247 8.87 -13.33 13.51
C ARG A 247 8.25 -13.15 14.91
N GLY A 248 6.93 -13.10 15.02
CA GLY A 248 6.25 -12.83 16.29
C GLY A 248 6.29 -11.36 16.71
N GLU A 249 6.76 -10.45 15.86
CA GLU A 249 6.74 -9.02 16.12
C GLU A 249 5.28 -8.52 16.07
N ARG A 250 4.91 -7.65 17.02
CA ARG A 250 3.59 -6.97 17.01
C ARG A 250 3.67 -5.74 16.12
N ASP A 251 2.54 -5.44 15.49
CA ASP A 251 2.35 -4.25 14.64
C ASP A 251 2.21 -2.96 15.47
#